data_AF-A0AA89BYH1-F1
#
_entry.id   AF-A0AA89BYH1-F1
#
_cell.length_a   1.000
_cell.length_b   1.000
_cell.length_c   1.000
_cell.angle_alpha   90.00
_cell.angle_beta   90.00
_cell.angle_gamma   90.00
#
_symmetry.space_group_name_H-M   'P 1'
#
loop_
_entity.id
_entity.type
_entity.pdbx_description
1 polymer ?
#
loop_
_entity_poly.entity_id
_entity_poly.type
_entity_poly.pdbx_seq_one_letter_code
_entity_poly.pdbx_strand_id
1 'polypeptide(L)'
;MSIIQVTGSGGSVPSDRTPFYGGRIPQEIKSLIKPLGKCDKQTFRKLLQWIVAAMEGKDVEYENFKDLAVGDVTEEILTVIYTGLHSLLRSALRLPLTSLKPEMFNEDIKELQIPEQFQEDLASVVFGSRRPHIENHTLESRPRLPRIESLKWRVDVGISTSVLNRVLEPAIMMEITLVMDESRILRIMYVDEEKITYRYTVFEMIKVPVSKFHELRYNVAYVLKEMEDLEKRNILKIQD
;
A
#
# COMPACT_ATOMS: atom_id res chain seq x y z
N MET A 1 31.42 32.86 -28.81
CA MET A 1 29.98 32.79 -28.47
C MET A 1 29.87 32.75 -26.96
N SER A 2 29.26 33.78 -26.38
CA SER A 2 29.21 34.02 -24.93
C SER A 2 28.09 33.19 -24.30
N ILE A 3 28.41 32.40 -23.28
CA ILE A 3 27.41 31.64 -22.52
C ILE A 3 26.82 32.59 -21.47
N ILE A 4 25.54 32.90 -21.64
CA ILE A 4 24.77 33.74 -20.71
C ILE A 4 24.51 32.92 -19.45
N GLN A 5 25.13 33.34 -18.34
CA GLN A 5 24.76 32.88 -17.00
C GLN A 5 23.43 33.53 -16.62
N VAL A 6 22.37 32.73 -16.52
CA VAL A 6 21.10 33.17 -15.93
C VAL A 6 21.26 33.17 -14.41
N THR A 7 21.36 34.36 -13.83
CA THR A 7 21.33 34.58 -12.39
C THR A 7 19.91 34.35 -11.87
N GLY A 8 19.69 33.23 -11.18
CA GLY A 8 18.46 32.99 -10.43
C GLY A 8 18.37 33.92 -9.22
N SER A 9 17.29 34.67 -9.14
CA SER A 9 16.94 35.53 -7.99
C SER A 9 16.75 34.69 -6.73
N GLY A 10 17.30 35.18 -5.61
CA GLY A 10 17.28 34.50 -4.31
C GLY A 10 15.89 34.07 -3.85
N GLY A 11 15.62 32.78 -3.97
CA GLY A 11 14.80 32.00 -3.06
C GLY A 11 15.71 30.94 -2.44
N SER A 12 15.49 30.61 -1.17
CA SER A 12 16.17 29.50 -0.48
C SER A 12 16.31 28.30 -1.41
N VAL A 13 17.53 27.80 -1.57
CA VAL A 13 17.81 26.57 -2.32
C VAL A 13 16.79 25.52 -1.85
N PRO A 14 15.86 25.05 -2.71
CA PRO A 14 15.02 23.93 -2.32
C PRO A 14 15.98 22.78 -2.08
N SER A 15 15.87 22.11 -0.93
CA SER A 15 16.58 20.85 -0.76
C SER A 15 16.24 20.00 -1.99
N ASP A 16 17.23 19.43 -2.67
CA ASP A 16 17.08 18.57 -3.86
C ASP A 16 16.35 17.24 -3.54
N ARG A 17 15.59 17.24 -2.45
CA ARG A 17 14.88 16.16 -1.82
C ARG A 17 13.39 16.43 -1.95
N THR A 18 12.65 15.38 -2.30
CA THR A 18 11.19 15.40 -2.27
C THR A 18 10.70 15.23 -0.82
N PRO A 19 9.86 16.14 -0.28
CA PRO A 19 9.25 15.99 1.04
C PRO A 19 8.42 14.72 1.17
N PHE A 20 8.15 14.26 2.40
CA PHE A 20 7.39 13.02 2.60
C PHE A 20 5.96 13.06 2.04
N TYR A 21 5.37 14.26 1.92
CA TYR A 21 4.05 14.51 1.36
C TYR A 21 4.06 14.62 -0.19
N GLY A 22 5.22 14.46 -0.82
CA GLY A 22 5.40 14.49 -2.28
C GLY A 22 5.69 15.88 -2.85
N GLY A 23 5.82 15.98 -4.18
CA GLY A 23 6.18 17.24 -4.87
C GLY A 23 5.09 18.31 -4.90
N ARG A 24 3.87 18.00 -4.45
CA ARG A 24 2.77 18.96 -4.24
C ARG A 24 2.03 18.60 -2.97
N ILE A 25 1.70 19.60 -2.17
CA ILE A 25 0.92 19.42 -0.94
C ILE A 25 -0.51 18.94 -1.32
N PRO A 26 -0.97 17.77 -0.85
CA PRO A 26 -2.35 17.31 -1.01
C PRO A 26 -3.37 18.32 -0.47
N GLN A 27 -4.55 18.41 -1.10
CA GLN A 27 -5.57 19.42 -0.73
C GLN A 27 -6.12 19.18 0.69
N GLU A 28 -6.16 17.93 1.12
CA GLU A 28 -6.56 17.49 2.45
C GLU A 28 -5.61 18.06 3.51
N ILE A 29 -4.29 17.97 3.26
CA ILE A 29 -3.25 18.51 4.14
C ILE A 29 -3.25 20.04 4.09
N LYS A 30 -3.49 20.65 2.93
CA LYS A 30 -3.59 22.10 2.80
C LYS A 30 -4.79 22.68 3.58
N SER A 31 -5.91 21.97 3.55
CA SER A 31 -7.15 22.38 4.22
C SER A 31 -7.07 22.20 5.74
N LEU A 32 -6.16 21.37 6.24
CA LEU A 32 -5.88 21.15 7.66
C LEU A 32 -5.28 22.36 8.36
N ILE A 33 -4.43 23.15 7.68
CA ILE A 33 -3.58 24.16 8.33
C ILE A 33 -4.41 25.27 8.99
N LYS A 34 -5.45 25.76 8.33
CA LYS A 34 -6.29 26.86 8.85
C LYS A 34 -7.11 26.44 10.07
N PRO A 35 -7.81 25.30 10.06
CA PRO A 35 -8.62 24.90 11.22
C PRO A 35 -7.81 24.37 12.39
N LEU A 36 -6.57 23.91 12.18
CA LEU A 36 -5.71 23.43 13.26
C LEU A 36 -5.41 24.50 14.32
N GLY A 37 -5.37 25.78 13.93
CA GLY A 37 -5.17 26.90 14.85
C GLY A 37 -6.32 27.13 15.83
N LYS A 38 -7.51 26.57 15.56
CA LYS A 38 -8.69 26.67 16.43
C LYS A 38 -8.85 25.47 17.37
N CYS A 39 -8.04 24.42 17.17
CA CYS A 39 -8.16 23.16 17.89
C CYS A 39 -7.27 23.15 19.14
N ASP A 40 -7.80 22.68 20.25
CA ASP A 40 -7.04 22.48 21.48
C ASP A 40 -6.20 21.19 21.44
N LYS A 41 -5.20 21.11 22.32
CA LYS A 41 -4.28 19.97 22.38
C LYS A 41 -4.97 18.66 22.77
N GLN A 42 -6.06 18.70 23.55
CA GLN A 42 -6.73 17.49 24.00
C GLN A 42 -7.60 16.89 22.89
N THR A 43 -8.36 17.71 22.18
CA THR A 43 -9.14 17.27 21.00
C THR A 43 -8.23 16.72 19.92
N PHE A 44 -7.09 17.39 19.64
CA PHE A 44 -6.10 16.89 18.69
C PHE A 44 -5.59 15.48 19.04
N ARG A 45 -5.24 15.24 20.31
CA ARG A 45 -4.75 13.94 20.77
C ARG A 45 -5.80 12.85 20.69
N LYS A 46 -7.06 13.15 20.99
CA LYS A 46 -8.18 12.20 20.83
C LYS A 46 -8.38 11.83 19.36
N LEU A 47 -8.39 12.82 18.46
CA LEU A 47 -8.46 12.58 17.01
C LEU A 47 -7.28 11.72 16.53
N LEU A 48 -6.07 12.03 17.00
CA LEU A 48 -4.87 11.26 16.65
C LEU A 48 -4.96 9.81 17.13
N GLN A 49 -5.45 9.57 18.35
CA GLN A 49 -5.69 8.22 18.88
C GLN A 49 -6.70 7.45 18.05
N TRP A 50 -7.79 8.09 17.60
CA TRP A 50 -8.77 7.46 16.72
C TRP A 50 -8.21 7.14 15.34
N ILE A 51 -7.42 8.04 14.75
CA ILE A 51 -6.75 7.78 13.48
C ILE A 51 -5.82 6.58 13.61
N VAL A 52 -5.03 6.52 14.69
CA VAL A 52 -4.15 5.37 14.94
C VAL A 52 -4.96 4.09 15.15
N ALA A 53 -6.05 4.14 15.91
CA ALA A 53 -6.94 2.99 16.10
C ALA A 53 -7.57 2.52 14.76
N ALA A 54 -8.00 3.44 13.91
CA ALA A 54 -8.51 3.14 12.57
C ALA A 54 -7.43 2.52 11.67
N MET A 55 -6.20 3.03 11.73
CA MET A 55 -5.06 2.46 11.00
C MET A 55 -4.64 1.08 11.52
N GLU A 56 -4.91 0.79 12.80
CA GLU A 56 -4.80 -0.54 13.42
C GLU A 56 -6.05 -1.43 13.17
N GLY A 57 -7.01 -1.00 12.34
CA GLY A 57 -8.18 -1.81 11.97
C GLY A 57 -9.32 -1.85 12.97
N LYS A 58 -9.30 -1.01 14.00
CA LYS A 58 -10.40 -0.90 14.95
C LYS A 58 -11.48 0.03 14.38
N ASP A 59 -12.73 -0.36 14.53
CA ASP A 59 -13.85 0.49 14.13
C ASP A 59 -13.90 1.76 14.98
N VAL A 60 -13.91 2.91 14.32
CA VAL A 60 -14.08 4.21 14.97
C VAL A 60 -15.55 4.59 14.86
N GLU A 61 -16.26 4.58 15.98
CA GLU A 61 -17.67 4.96 16.04
C GLU A 61 -17.85 6.46 15.76
N TYR A 62 -18.71 6.78 14.78
CA TYR A 62 -19.01 8.14 14.34
C TYR A 62 -19.65 9.00 15.45
N GLU A 63 -20.34 8.38 16.41
CA GLU A 63 -21.02 9.07 17.51
C GLU A 63 -20.04 9.89 18.37
N ASN A 64 -18.79 9.42 18.49
CA ASN A 64 -17.76 10.10 19.27
C ASN A 64 -17.39 11.48 18.70
N PHE A 65 -17.57 11.71 17.40
CA PHE A 65 -17.32 13.03 16.79
C PHE A 65 -18.30 14.09 17.27
N LYS A 66 -19.53 13.69 17.63
CA LYS A 66 -20.56 14.62 18.13
C LYS A 66 -20.23 15.11 19.53
N ASP A 67 -19.66 14.25 20.37
CA ASP A 67 -19.28 14.59 21.76
C ASP A 67 -18.07 15.54 21.83
N LEU A 68 -17.25 15.59 20.77
CA LEU A 68 -16.11 16.51 20.66
C LEU A 68 -16.45 17.85 20.00
N ALA A 69 -17.62 17.98 19.39
CA ALA A 69 -18.07 19.23 18.77
C ALA A 69 -18.58 20.19 19.86
N VAL A 70 -17.65 20.73 20.67
CA VAL A 70 -17.96 21.71 21.72
C VAL A 70 -17.25 23.03 21.42
N GLY A 71 -18.02 24.12 21.30
CA GLY A 71 -17.48 25.48 21.11
C GLY A 71 -17.24 25.87 19.65
N ASP A 72 -16.08 26.48 19.34
CA ASP A 72 -15.72 27.01 18.02
C ASP A 72 -15.36 25.95 16.97
N VAL A 73 -15.39 24.68 17.36
CA VAL A 73 -15.01 23.53 16.54
C VAL A 73 -16.27 22.79 16.10
N THR A 74 -16.72 23.06 14.88
CA THR A 74 -17.87 22.37 14.26
C THR A 74 -17.51 20.98 13.79
N GLU A 75 -18.52 20.12 13.60
CA GLU A 75 -18.36 18.77 13.03
C GLU A 75 -17.65 18.79 11.66
N GLU A 76 -17.95 19.77 10.82
CA GLU A 76 -17.27 19.98 9.53
C GLU A 76 -15.78 20.32 9.71
N ILE A 77 -15.42 21.09 10.74
CA ILE A 77 -14.02 21.38 11.04
C ILE A 77 -13.30 20.13 11.55
N LEU A 78 -13.94 19.34 12.40
CA LEU A 78 -13.37 18.08 12.91
C LEU A 78 -13.13 17.06 11.79
N THR A 79 -14.04 16.93 10.85
CA THR A 79 -13.90 16.02 9.71
C THR A 79 -12.77 16.46 8.76
N VAL A 80 -12.64 17.77 8.49
CA VAL A 80 -11.49 18.31 7.74
C VAL A 80 -10.18 18.04 8.47
N ILE A 81 -10.14 18.22 9.79
CA ILE A 81 -8.94 17.95 10.59
C ILE A 81 -8.59 16.46 10.55
N TYR A 82 -9.58 15.59 10.77
CA TYR A 82 -9.40 14.15 10.77
C TYR A 82 -8.87 13.63 9.42
N THR A 83 -9.48 14.05 8.32
CA THR A 83 -9.08 13.64 6.96
C THR A 83 -7.70 14.17 6.57
N GLY A 84 -7.38 15.41 6.95
CA GLY A 84 -6.06 16.00 6.75
C GLY A 84 -4.96 15.25 7.53
N LEU A 85 -5.20 14.97 8.82
CA LEU A 85 -4.26 14.23 9.66
C LEU A 85 -4.08 12.78 9.21
N HIS A 86 -5.17 12.11 8.87
CA HIS A 86 -5.12 10.74 8.33
C HIS A 86 -4.29 10.69 7.03
N SER A 87 -4.46 11.67 6.14
CA SER A 87 -3.69 11.75 4.89
C SER A 87 -2.22 12.08 5.12
N LEU A 88 -1.92 12.98 6.07
CA LEU A 88 -0.55 13.31 6.50
C LEU A 88 0.18 12.08 7.05
N LEU A 89 -0.43 11.40 8.02
CA LEU A 89 0.14 10.19 8.63
C LEU A 89 0.29 9.06 7.62
N ARG A 90 -0.70 8.86 6.75
CA ARG A 90 -0.61 7.86 5.68
C ARG A 90 0.57 8.14 4.73
N SER A 91 0.83 9.41 4.44
CA SER A 91 1.97 9.80 3.58
C SER A 91 3.31 9.52 4.27
N ALA A 92 3.41 9.82 5.57
CA ALA A 92 4.62 9.56 6.36
C ALA A 92 4.87 8.07 6.59
N LEU A 93 3.83 7.31 6.97
CA LEU A 93 3.93 5.87 7.27
C LEU A 93 4.17 5.01 6.02
N ARG A 94 3.85 5.53 4.82
CA ARG A 94 4.16 4.85 3.55
C ARG A 94 5.67 4.73 3.29
N LEU A 95 6.48 5.64 3.85
CA LEU A 95 7.93 5.63 3.67
C LEU A 95 8.58 4.76 4.75
N PRO A 96 9.52 3.87 4.41
CA PRO A 96 10.24 3.08 5.40
C PRO A 96 11.12 3.97 6.30
N LEU A 97 11.39 3.51 7.53
CA LEU A 97 12.24 4.22 8.50
C LEU A 97 13.67 4.45 8.01
N THR A 98 14.13 3.66 7.04
CA THR A 98 15.43 3.85 6.37
C THR A 98 15.46 5.10 5.51
N SER A 99 14.32 5.53 4.98
CA SER A 99 14.20 6.69 4.09
C SER A 99 13.73 7.93 4.82
N LEU A 100 12.81 7.82 5.78
CA LEU A 100 12.27 8.96 6.51
C LEU A 100 12.97 9.10 7.87
N LYS A 101 13.91 10.04 7.96
CA LYS A 101 14.60 10.36 9.22
C LYS A 101 13.79 11.36 10.06
N PRO A 102 13.90 11.36 11.40
CA PRO A 102 13.18 12.30 12.26
C PRO A 102 13.49 13.78 11.98
N GLU A 103 14.76 14.10 11.73
CA GLU A 103 15.21 15.46 11.37
C GLU A 103 14.49 15.97 10.13
N MET A 104 14.47 15.13 9.10
CA MET A 104 13.85 15.37 7.81
C MET A 104 12.33 15.56 7.94
N PHE A 105 11.68 14.72 8.74
CA PHE A 105 10.26 14.85 9.03
C PHE A 105 9.92 16.17 9.74
N ASN A 106 10.73 16.58 10.72
CA ASN A 106 10.51 17.82 11.46
C ASN A 106 10.67 19.06 10.57
N GLU A 107 11.61 19.06 9.63
CA GLU A 107 11.74 20.12 8.61
C GLU A 107 10.48 20.22 7.74
N ASP A 108 10.01 19.09 7.20
CA ASP A 108 8.83 19.04 6.33
C ASP A 108 7.55 19.50 7.07
N ILE A 109 7.42 19.15 8.35
CA ILE A 109 6.30 19.58 9.20
C ILE A 109 6.35 21.09 9.50
N LYS A 110 7.55 21.65 9.67
CA LYS A 110 7.73 23.11 9.83
C LYS A 110 7.38 23.86 8.54
N GLU A 111 7.75 23.32 7.39
CA GLU A 111 7.38 23.89 6.08
C GLU A 111 5.87 23.91 5.86
N LEU A 112 5.15 22.89 6.34
CA LEU A 112 3.68 22.84 6.33
C LEU A 112 3.01 23.84 7.29
N GLN A 113 3.78 24.61 8.07
CA GLN A 113 3.29 25.57 9.06
C GLN A 113 2.37 24.95 10.13
N ILE A 114 2.62 23.69 10.50
CA ILE A 114 1.89 23.04 11.58
C ILE A 114 2.40 23.58 12.93
N PRO A 115 1.51 24.07 13.82
CA PRO A 115 1.84 24.54 15.17
C PRO A 115 2.75 23.57 15.95
N GLU A 116 3.79 24.12 16.60
CA GLU A 116 4.80 23.35 17.34
C GLU A 116 4.21 22.45 18.43
N GLN A 117 3.08 22.85 19.01
CA GLN A 117 2.37 22.10 20.04
C GLN A 117 1.92 20.68 19.62
N PHE A 118 1.83 20.42 18.31
CA PHE A 118 1.37 19.15 17.74
C PHE A 118 2.50 18.32 17.11
N GLN A 119 3.69 18.90 16.91
CA GLN A 119 4.77 18.25 16.16
C GLN A 119 5.31 17.01 16.89
N GLU A 120 5.48 17.09 18.21
CA GLU A 120 5.93 15.96 19.03
C GLU A 120 4.93 14.80 19.02
N ASP A 121 3.64 15.10 19.13
CA ASP A 121 2.58 14.09 19.13
C ASP A 121 2.54 13.36 17.76
N LEU A 122 2.73 14.08 16.64
CA LEU A 122 2.85 13.49 15.30
C LEU A 122 4.11 12.64 15.12
N ALA A 123 5.27 13.14 15.58
CA ALA A 123 6.52 12.39 15.52
C ALA A 123 6.44 11.10 16.34
N SER A 124 5.77 11.13 17.49
CA SER A 124 5.52 9.95 18.32
C SER A 124 4.71 8.87 17.60
N VAL A 125 3.75 9.25 16.75
CA VAL A 125 2.99 8.27 15.96
C VAL A 125 3.82 7.68 14.81
N VAL A 126 4.60 8.51 14.12
CA VAL A 126 5.38 8.10 12.94
C VAL A 126 6.64 7.29 13.31
N PHE A 127 7.24 7.54 14.47
CA PHE A 127 8.49 6.90 14.90
C PHE A 127 8.36 6.09 16.20
N GLY A 128 7.19 6.06 16.82
CA GLY A 128 6.97 5.35 18.09
C GLY A 128 6.67 3.87 17.95
N SER A 129 6.39 3.25 19.09
CA SER A 129 6.17 1.80 19.24
C SER A 129 4.91 1.26 18.54
N ARG A 130 3.97 2.13 18.14
CA ARG A 130 2.73 1.71 17.46
C ARG A 130 2.92 1.44 15.97
N ARG A 131 3.97 1.98 15.36
CA ARG A 131 4.22 1.85 13.93
C ARG A 131 4.31 0.39 13.44
N PRO A 132 5.03 -0.52 14.10
CA PRO A 132 5.06 -1.92 13.69
C PRO A 132 3.68 -2.58 13.69
N HIS A 133 2.79 -2.21 14.61
CA HIS A 133 1.42 -2.73 14.63
C HIS A 133 0.61 -2.25 13.41
N ILE A 134 0.74 -0.97 13.05
CA ILE A 134 0.10 -0.40 11.86
C ILE A 134 0.66 -1.04 10.57
N GLU A 135 1.98 -1.23 10.50
CA GLU A 135 2.64 -1.88 9.37
C GLU A 135 2.21 -3.35 9.22
N ASN A 136 2.19 -4.11 10.33
CA ASN A 136 1.74 -5.50 10.34
C ASN A 136 0.28 -5.63 9.90
N HIS A 137 -0.62 -4.81 10.44
CA HIS A 137 -2.00 -4.79 9.96
C HIS A 137 -2.04 -4.47 8.46
N THR A 138 -1.32 -3.46 8.01
CA THR A 138 -1.32 -3.09 6.58
C THR A 138 -0.81 -4.24 5.70
N LEU A 139 0.15 -5.04 6.18
CA LEU A 139 0.65 -6.22 5.50
C LEU A 139 -0.34 -7.39 5.49
N GLU A 140 -1.13 -7.54 6.54
CA GLU A 140 -2.19 -8.55 6.65
C GLU A 140 -3.41 -8.17 5.79
N SER A 141 -3.82 -6.90 5.80
CA SER A 141 -5.01 -6.40 5.10
C SER A 141 -4.75 -5.94 3.66
N ARG A 142 -3.50 -6.01 3.17
CA ARG A 142 -3.16 -5.59 1.80
C ARG A 142 -3.92 -6.42 0.76
N PRO A 143 -4.43 -5.78 -0.30
CA PRO A 143 -5.02 -6.51 -1.41
C PRO A 143 -3.94 -7.38 -2.07
N ARG A 144 -4.15 -8.70 -2.08
CA ARG A 144 -3.27 -9.64 -2.78
C ARG A 144 -3.86 -10.00 -4.14
N LEU A 145 -2.97 -10.22 -5.11
CA LEU A 145 -3.33 -10.84 -6.38
C LEU A 145 -3.55 -12.35 -6.19
N PRO A 146 -4.30 -13.01 -7.08
CA PRO A 146 -4.39 -14.46 -7.09
C PRO A 146 -2.98 -15.07 -7.08
N ARG A 147 -2.77 -16.08 -6.24
CA ARG A 147 -1.52 -16.83 -6.16
C ARG A 147 -1.72 -18.23 -6.71
N ILE A 148 -0.68 -18.80 -7.32
CA ILE A 148 -0.65 -20.23 -7.67
C ILE A 148 -0.45 -21.02 -6.38
N GLU A 149 -1.43 -21.85 -6.03
CA GLU A 149 -1.36 -22.77 -4.88
C GLU A 149 -0.76 -24.11 -5.30
N SER A 150 -1.14 -24.62 -6.48
CA SER A 150 -0.65 -25.89 -6.99
C SER A 150 -0.49 -25.85 -8.50
N LEU A 151 0.56 -26.52 -9.00
CA LEU A 151 0.77 -26.76 -10.41
C LEU A 151 1.18 -28.22 -10.59
N LYS A 152 0.33 -29.01 -11.26
CA LYS A 152 0.64 -30.39 -11.64
C LYS A 152 0.74 -30.48 -13.16
N TRP A 153 1.58 -31.36 -13.65
CA TRP A 153 1.73 -31.57 -15.07
C TRP A 153 1.96 -33.04 -15.40
N ARG A 154 1.57 -33.42 -16.62
CA ARG A 154 1.92 -34.72 -17.21
C ARG A 154 2.16 -34.56 -18.70
N VAL A 155 2.88 -35.50 -19.29
CA VAL A 155 3.13 -35.55 -20.73
C VAL A 155 2.28 -36.67 -21.31
N ASP A 156 1.36 -36.30 -22.19
CA ASP A 156 0.50 -37.22 -22.91
C ASP A 156 1.07 -37.39 -24.33
N VAL A 157 1.24 -38.64 -24.77
CA VAL A 157 1.67 -38.94 -26.15
C VAL A 157 0.47 -39.47 -26.91
N GLY A 158 -0.07 -38.65 -27.81
CA GLY A 158 -1.18 -39.04 -28.68
C GLY A 158 -0.70 -39.69 -29.97
N ILE A 159 -1.39 -40.74 -30.42
CA ILE A 159 -1.22 -41.25 -31.79
C ILE A 159 -2.06 -40.36 -32.70
N SER A 160 -1.41 -39.51 -33.50
CA SER A 160 -2.12 -38.65 -34.45
C SER A 160 -2.65 -39.51 -35.61
N THR A 161 -3.97 -39.48 -35.83
CA THR A 161 -4.65 -40.16 -36.95
C THR A 161 -4.88 -39.24 -38.15
N SER A 162 -4.56 -37.95 -38.03
CA SER A 162 -4.76 -36.94 -39.09
C SER A 162 -3.61 -36.87 -40.10
N VAL A 163 -2.51 -37.61 -39.87
CA VAL A 163 -1.33 -37.66 -40.74
C VAL A 163 -1.15 -39.07 -41.26
N LEU A 164 -0.85 -39.20 -42.57
CA LEU A 164 -0.69 -40.49 -43.27
C LEU A 164 0.42 -41.38 -42.66
N ASN A 165 1.41 -40.76 -42.01
CA ASN A 165 2.38 -41.42 -41.14
C ASN A 165 1.96 -41.23 -39.68
N ARG A 166 1.93 -42.32 -38.90
CA ARG A 166 1.67 -42.27 -37.45
C ARG A 166 2.80 -41.50 -36.75
N VAL A 167 2.58 -40.23 -36.49
CA VAL A 167 3.50 -39.38 -35.71
C VAL A 167 2.98 -39.34 -34.27
N LEU A 168 3.88 -39.63 -33.32
CA LEU A 168 3.64 -39.45 -31.90
C LEU A 168 3.82 -37.97 -31.58
N GLU A 169 2.73 -37.28 -31.26
CA GLU A 169 2.78 -35.88 -30.85
C GLU A 169 2.71 -35.80 -29.32
N PRO A 170 3.82 -35.44 -28.64
CA PRO A 170 3.78 -35.19 -27.20
C PRO A 170 3.06 -33.86 -26.92
N ALA A 171 2.15 -33.88 -25.96
CA ALA A 171 1.48 -32.69 -25.45
C ALA A 171 1.60 -32.65 -23.92
N ILE A 172 1.80 -31.47 -23.36
CA ILE A 172 1.90 -31.29 -21.91
C ILE A 172 0.53 -30.89 -21.40
N MET A 173 -0.04 -31.68 -20.49
CA MET A 173 -1.24 -31.30 -19.77
C MET A 173 -0.80 -30.63 -18.46
N MET A 174 -1.24 -29.39 -18.26
CA MET A 174 -0.97 -28.61 -17.05
C MET A 174 -2.27 -28.38 -16.30
N GLU A 175 -2.24 -28.64 -14.99
CA GLU A 175 -3.29 -28.37 -14.02
C GLU A 175 -2.78 -27.26 -13.09
N ILE A 176 -3.50 -26.14 -13.04
CA ILE A 176 -3.14 -24.99 -12.20
C ILE A 176 -4.29 -24.72 -11.24
N THR A 177 -3.95 -24.63 -9.96
CA THR A 177 -4.84 -24.23 -8.87
C THR A 177 -4.47 -22.83 -8.41
N LEU A 178 -5.37 -21.88 -8.56
CA LEU A 178 -5.20 -20.50 -8.10
C LEU A 178 -6.04 -20.26 -6.85
N VAL A 179 -5.46 -19.56 -5.88
CA VAL A 179 -6.15 -19.12 -4.67
C VAL A 179 -6.17 -17.60 -4.62
N MET A 180 -7.34 -17.05 -4.35
CA MET A 180 -7.51 -15.64 -4.02
C MET A 180 -7.62 -15.47 -2.51
N ASP A 181 -6.97 -14.46 -1.96
CA ASP A 181 -7.01 -14.21 -0.53
C ASP A 181 -8.41 -13.77 -0.08
N GLU A 182 -8.79 -14.16 1.13
CA GLU A 182 -10.17 -14.07 1.65
C GLU A 182 -10.74 -12.66 1.59
N SER A 183 -9.89 -11.63 1.68
CA SER A 183 -10.26 -10.22 1.76
C SER A 183 -11.05 -9.69 0.55
N ARG A 184 -11.09 -10.39 -0.58
CA ARG A 184 -11.81 -9.91 -1.79
C ARG A 184 -12.88 -10.85 -2.36
N ILE A 185 -13.01 -12.07 -1.85
CA ILE A 185 -14.11 -12.95 -2.29
C ILE A 185 -14.76 -13.71 -1.14
N LEU A 186 -15.01 -13.03 -0.03
CA LEU A 186 -16.02 -13.47 0.92
C LEU A 186 -17.41 -13.14 0.34
N ARG A 187 -18.03 -14.08 -0.37
CA ARG A 187 -19.51 -14.10 -0.36
C ARG A 187 -19.91 -14.67 0.99
N ILE A 188 -20.04 -13.80 2.00
CA ILE A 188 -20.61 -14.21 3.29
C ILE A 188 -22.06 -14.58 3.01
N MET A 189 -22.38 -15.85 3.10
CA MET A 189 -23.77 -16.30 3.14
C MET A 189 -24.06 -16.71 4.57
N TYR A 190 -25.07 -16.09 5.17
CA TYR A 190 -25.63 -16.53 6.43
C TYR A 190 -26.66 -17.60 6.09
N VAL A 191 -26.44 -18.80 6.60
CA VAL A 191 -27.45 -19.85 6.63
C VAL A 191 -27.68 -20.13 8.11
N ASP A 192 -28.91 -19.92 8.58
CA ASP A 192 -29.30 -20.17 9.97
C ASP A 192 -28.40 -19.48 11.03
N GLU A 193 -28.11 -18.18 10.82
CA GLU A 193 -27.25 -17.34 11.68
C GLU A 193 -25.78 -17.75 11.75
N GLU A 194 -25.37 -18.83 11.07
CA GLU A 194 -23.99 -19.29 11.01
C GLU A 194 -23.25 -18.65 9.83
N LYS A 195 -22.07 -18.08 10.10
CA LYS A 195 -21.24 -17.41 9.08
C LYS A 195 -20.47 -18.46 8.28
N ILE A 196 -20.91 -18.74 7.05
CA ILE A 196 -20.17 -19.62 6.13
C ILE A 196 -19.23 -18.78 5.24
N THR A 197 -17.95 -19.13 5.26
CA THR A 197 -16.90 -18.49 4.45
C THR A 197 -16.53 -19.40 3.26
N TYR A 198 -16.70 -18.91 2.03
CA TYR A 198 -16.34 -19.63 0.82
C TYR A 198 -14.98 -19.15 0.30
N ARG A 199 -14.00 -20.06 0.17
CA ARG A 199 -12.74 -19.80 -0.54
C ARG A 199 -12.97 -20.04 -2.03
N TYR A 200 -12.61 -19.05 -2.85
CA TYR A 200 -12.64 -19.20 -4.30
C TYR A 200 -11.30 -19.79 -4.76
N THR A 201 -11.38 -21.04 -5.21
CA THR A 201 -10.27 -21.74 -5.85
C THR A 201 -10.60 -21.88 -7.32
N VAL A 202 -9.75 -21.34 -8.20
CA VAL A 202 -9.89 -21.52 -9.65
C VAL A 202 -9.04 -22.70 -10.07
N PHE A 203 -9.65 -23.62 -10.81
CA PHE A 203 -9.00 -24.79 -11.38
C PHE A 203 -8.98 -24.65 -12.90
N GLU A 204 -7.79 -24.64 -13.49
CA GLU A 204 -7.62 -24.61 -14.94
C GLU A 204 -6.78 -25.80 -15.41
N MET A 205 -7.27 -26.46 -16.47
CA MET A 205 -6.55 -27.52 -17.17
C MET A 205 -6.27 -27.09 -18.59
N ILE A 206 -5.00 -27.05 -18.97
CA ILE A 206 -4.55 -26.51 -20.25
C ILE A 206 -3.68 -27.56 -20.96
N LYS A 207 -3.97 -27.81 -22.24
CA LYS A 207 -3.12 -28.59 -23.13
C LYS A 207 -2.12 -27.67 -23.81
N VAL A 208 -0.85 -27.82 -23.49
CA VAL A 208 0.25 -26.96 -23.96
C VAL A 208 1.10 -27.74 -24.98
N PRO A 209 1.18 -27.28 -26.25
CA PRO A 209 2.13 -27.81 -27.21
C PRO A 209 3.58 -27.57 -26.78
N VAL A 210 4.51 -28.44 -27.19
CA VAL A 210 5.94 -28.34 -26.82
C VAL A 210 6.56 -26.99 -27.18
N SER A 211 6.21 -26.42 -28.34
CA SER A 211 6.68 -25.09 -28.76
C SER A 211 6.26 -23.99 -27.78
N LYS A 212 5.00 -24.00 -27.34
CA LYS A 212 4.46 -23.05 -26.35
C LYS A 212 5.02 -23.28 -24.95
N PHE A 213 5.33 -24.51 -24.60
CA PHE A 213 6.02 -24.80 -23.34
C PHE A 213 7.44 -24.21 -23.31
N HIS A 214 8.19 -24.28 -24.41
CA HIS A 214 9.51 -23.66 -24.47
C HIS A 214 9.46 -22.13 -24.37
N GLU A 215 8.45 -21.52 -24.99
CA GLU A 215 8.18 -20.08 -24.85
C GLU A 215 7.86 -19.71 -23.40
N LEU A 216 6.96 -20.46 -22.75
CA LEU A 216 6.63 -20.27 -21.34
C LEU A 216 7.87 -20.40 -20.45
N ARG A 217 8.69 -21.44 -20.65
CA ARG A 217 9.93 -21.67 -19.90
C ARG A 217 10.89 -20.49 -20.02
N TYR A 218 11.07 -19.98 -21.24
CA TYR A 218 11.94 -18.82 -21.48
C TYR A 218 11.41 -17.57 -20.75
N ASN A 219 10.12 -17.28 -20.88
CA ASN A 219 9.51 -16.10 -20.25
C ASN A 219 9.56 -16.16 -18.72
N VAL A 220 9.32 -17.34 -18.12
CA VAL A 220 9.43 -17.52 -16.67
C VAL A 220 10.88 -17.28 -16.21
N ALA A 221 11.87 -17.84 -16.92
CA ALA A 221 13.28 -17.63 -16.59
C ALA A 221 13.68 -16.15 -16.73
N TYR A 222 13.17 -15.46 -17.75
CA TYR A 222 13.39 -14.03 -17.96
C TYR A 222 12.85 -13.20 -16.80
N VAL A 223 11.59 -13.43 -16.40
CA VAL A 223 10.97 -12.73 -15.26
C VAL A 223 11.71 -13.00 -13.95
N LEU A 224 12.11 -14.26 -13.70
CA LEU A 224 12.89 -14.60 -12.50
C LEU A 224 14.22 -13.84 -12.44
N LYS A 225 14.91 -13.69 -13.58
CA LYS A 225 16.13 -12.90 -13.66
C LYS A 225 15.86 -11.41 -13.38
N GLU A 226 14.80 -10.84 -13.94
CA GLU A 226 14.42 -9.45 -13.64
C GLU A 226 14.09 -9.23 -12.17
N MET A 227 13.42 -10.20 -11.53
CA MET A 227 13.15 -10.16 -10.08
C MET A 227 14.44 -10.20 -9.26
N GLU A 228 15.39 -11.06 -9.61
CA GLU A 228 16.71 -11.13 -8.95
C GLU A 228 17.52 -9.84 -9.14
N ASP A 229 17.51 -9.27 -10.34
CA ASP A 229 18.21 -8.01 -10.63
C ASP A 229 17.57 -6.81 -9.90
N LEU A 230 16.25 -6.84 -9.66
CA LEU A 230 15.55 -5.86 -8.84
C LEU A 230 15.90 -5.99 -7.36
N GLU A 231 15.99 -7.20 -6.82
CA GLU A 231 16.35 -7.47 -5.43
C GLU A 231 17.77 -6.98 -5.10
N LYS A 232 18.71 -7.11 -6.05
CA LYS A 232 20.08 -6.60 -5.91
C LYS A 232 20.16 -5.07 -5.81
N ARG A 233 19.11 -4.33 -6.18
CA ARG A 233 19.08 -2.86 -6.02
C ARG A 233 18.82 -2.52 -4.55
N ASN A 234 19.72 -1.74 -3.95
CA ASN A 234 19.69 -1.35 -2.53
C ASN A 234 18.38 -0.71 -2.02
N ILE A 235 17.51 -0.25 -2.92
CA ILE A 235 16.22 0.40 -2.62
C ILE A 235 15.11 -0.60 -2.22
N LEU A 236 15.28 -1.90 -2.52
CA LEU A 236 14.25 -2.93 -2.32
C LEU A 236 14.65 -4.03 -1.33
N LYS A 237 15.77 -3.88 -0.61
CA LYS A 237 16.15 -4.82 0.45
C LYS A 237 15.13 -4.74 1.59
N ILE A 238 14.15 -5.63 1.56
CA ILE A 238 13.29 -5.93 2.70
C ILE A 238 14.18 -6.69 3.68
N GLN A 239 14.39 -6.16 4.88
CA GLN A 239 15.04 -6.93 5.94
C GLN A 239 14.08 -8.05 6.36
N ASP A 240 14.59 -9.29 6.40
CA ASP A 240 13.92 -10.44 7.02
C ASP A 240 13.60 -10.20 8.50
#